data_AF-A0A7J3U5A0-F1
#
_entry.id   AF-A0A7J3U5A0-F1
#
_cell.length_a   1.000
_cell.length_b   1.000
_cell.length_c   1.000
_cell.angle_alpha   90.00
_cell.angle_beta   90.00
_cell.angle_gamma   90.00
#
_symmetry.space_group_name_H-M   'P 1'
#
loop_
_entity.id
_entity.type
_entity.pdbx_description
1 polymer ?
#
loop_
_entity_poly.entity_id
_entity_poly.type
_entity_poly.pdbx_seq_one_letter_code
_entity_poly.pdbx_strand_id
1 'polypeptide(L)' 'MSDEWIPKTRLGKMVKNGEITSMSQALKSGLPIKEVEIVDTLLPDMSDEVLDVNMVQR' A
#
# COMPACT_ATOMS: atom_id res chain seq x y z
N MET A 1 7.06 -0.34 -20.90
CA MET A 1 6.08 -1.41 -20.66
C MET A 1 5.55 -1.15 -19.27
N SER A 2 4.30 -0.72 -19.14
CA SER A 2 3.67 -0.58 -17.83
C SER A 2 3.44 -2.01 -17.35
N ASP A 3 4.24 -2.47 -16.39
CA ASP A 3 4.00 -3.75 -15.75
C ASP A 3 2.64 -3.67 -15.05
N GLU A 4 1.64 -4.30 -15.67
CA GLU A 4 0.30 -4.37 -15.09
C GLU A 4 0.39 -5.18 -13.80
N TRP A 5 0.02 -4.59 -12.67
CA TRP A 5 0.07 -5.27 -11.38
C TRP A 5 -0.82 -6.54 -11.40
N ILE A 6 -0.19 -7.71 -11.24
CA ILE A 6 -0.88 -9.00 -11.10
C ILE A 6 -0.84 -9.42 -9.63
N PRO A 7 -1.93 -9.26 -8.88
CA PRO A 7 -1.94 -9.50 -7.44
C PRO A 7 -1.72 -10.97 -7.11
N LYS A 8 -0.81 -11.23 -6.19
CA LYS A 8 -0.46 -12.57 -5.71
C LYS A 8 -1.19 -12.92 -4.42
N THR A 9 -1.60 -11.92 -3.63
CA THR A 9 -2.33 -12.15 -2.37
C THR A 9 -3.84 -12.09 -2.57
N ARG A 10 -4.58 -12.65 -1.60
CA ARG A 10 -6.04 -12.51 -1.55
C ARG A 10 -6.46 -11.04 -1.46
N LEU A 11 -5.76 -10.27 -0.62
CA LEU A 11 -6.04 -8.85 -0.44
C LEU A 11 -5.80 -8.07 -1.75
N GLY A 12 -4.68 -8.31 -2.42
CA GLY A 12 -4.38 -7.68 -3.71
C GLY A 12 -5.44 -7.97 -4.77
N LYS A 13 -5.97 -9.21 -4.82
CA LYS A 13 -7.06 -9.57 -5.74
C LYS A 13 -8.34 -8.80 -5.43
N MET A 14 -8.72 -8.71 -4.15
CA MET A 14 -9.91 -7.97 -3.72
C MET A 14 -9.80 -6.47 -4.04
N VAL A 15 -8.61 -5.88 -3.87
CA VAL A 15 -8.33 -4.48 -4.23
C VAL A 15 -8.40 -4.28 -5.74
N LYS A 16 -7.72 -5.13 -6.54
CA LYS A 16 -7.77 -5.05 -8.00
C LYS A 16 -9.19 -5.28 -8.57
N ASN A 17 -10.00 -6.11 -7.92
CA ASN A 17 -11.40 -6.35 -8.29
C ASN A 17 -12.34 -5.20 -7.89
N GLY A 18 -11.89 -4.24 -7.06
CA GLY A 18 -12.73 -3.15 -6.54
C GLY A 18 -13.64 -3.54 -5.37
N GLU A 19 -13.43 -4.70 -4.75
CA GLU A 19 -14.15 -5.12 -3.53
C GLU A 19 -13.70 -4.32 -2.30
N ILE A 20 -12.42 -3.92 -2.27
CA ILE A 20 -11.85 -3.03 -1.26
C ILE A 20 -11.41 -1.75 -1.94
N THR A 21 -12.01 -0.63 -1.54
CA THR A 21 -11.80 0.69 -2.18
C THR A 21 -11.11 1.70 -1.26
N SER A 22 -10.80 1.31 -0.02
CA SER A 22 -10.14 2.20 0.94
C SER A 22 -9.13 1.45 1.81
N MET A 23 -8.10 2.17 2.26
CA MET A 23 -7.10 1.64 3.19
C MET A 23 -7.75 1.19 4.52
N SER A 24 -8.79 1.89 4.99
CA SER A 24 -9.50 1.49 6.21
C SER A 24 -10.20 0.13 6.07
N GLN A 25 -10.76 -0.19 4.91
CA GLN A 25 -11.32 -1.52 4.63
C GLN A 25 -10.23 -2.58 4.54
N ALA A 26 -9.10 -2.27 3.89
CA ALA A 26 -7.95 -3.17 3.81
C ALA A 26 -7.44 -3.55 5.22
N LEU A 27 -7.30 -2.56 6.12
CA LEU A 27 -6.90 -2.79 7.51
C LEU A 27 -7.94 -3.60 8.30
N LYS A 28 -9.24 -3.31 8.13
CA LYS A 28 -10.32 -4.05 8.79
C LYS A 28 -10.49 -5.49 8.28
N SER A 29 -9.98 -5.80 7.08
CA SER A 29 -10.09 -7.14 6.50
C SER A 29 -9.36 -8.23 7.30
N GLY A 30 -8.40 -7.83 8.15
CA GLY A 30 -7.54 -8.77 8.88
C GLY A 30 -6.55 -9.53 7.98
N LEU A 31 -6.51 -9.23 6.68
CA LEU A 31 -5.54 -9.80 5.75
C LEU A 31 -4.22 -9.02 5.83
N PRO A 32 -3.07 -9.70 5.77
CA PRO A 32 -1.78 -9.03 5.81
C PRO A 32 -1.53 -8.26 4.51
N ILE A 33 -1.13 -6.99 4.63
CA ILE A 33 -0.71 -6.14 3.49
C ILE A 33 0.74 -6.52 3.17
N LYS A 34 0.96 -7.13 2.00
CA LYS A 34 2.28 -7.65 1.55
C LYS A 34 2.68 -7.19 0.14
N GLU A 35 1.84 -6.42 -0.52
CA GLU A 35 2.04 -5.93 -1.88
C GLU A 35 1.98 -4.41 -1.83
N VAL A 36 2.98 -3.72 -2.37
CA VAL A 36 3.10 -2.25 -2.33
C VAL A 36 2.04 -1.60 -3.20
N GLU A 37 1.67 -2.25 -4.28
CA GLU A 37 0.68 -1.79 -5.26
C GLU A 37 -0.72 -1.66 -4.65
N ILE A 38 -1.00 -2.34 -3.53
CA ILE A 38 -2.21 -2.12 -2.73
C ILE A 38 -2.24 -0.69 -2.19
N VAL A 39 -1.11 -0.20 -1.68
CA VAL A 39 -0.98 1.16 -1.15
C VAL A 39 -1.10 2.16 -2.30
N ASP A 40 -0.37 1.94 -3.40
CA ASP A 40 -0.40 2.80 -4.58
C ASP A 40 -1.81 2.93 -5.17
N THR A 41 -2.59 1.84 -5.17
CA THR A 41 -3.97 1.84 -5.69
C THR A 41 -4.94 2.55 -4.75
N LEU A 42 -4.81 2.34 -3.44
CA LEU A 42 -5.77 2.85 -2.46
C LEU A 42 -5.46 4.28 -1.99
N LEU A 43 -4.22 4.73 -2.12
CA LEU A 43 -3.71 6.03 -1.67
C LEU A 43 -2.77 6.63 -2.75
N PRO A 44 -3.29 7.00 -3.93
CA PRO A 44 -2.46 7.46 -5.06
C PRO A 44 -1.77 8.81 -4.84
N ASP A 45 -2.32 9.66 -3.95
CA ASP A 45 -1.83 11.02 -3.70
C ASP A 45 -1.01 11.12 -2.40
N MET A 46 -0.35 10.03 -1.99
CA MET A 46 0.53 10.05 -0.82
C MET A 46 1.80 10.84 -1.13
N SER A 47 2.25 11.65 -0.17
CA SER A 47 3.53 12.37 -0.25
C SER A 47 4.53 11.81 0.74
N ASP A 48 5.77 11.68 0.29
CA ASP A 48 6.90 11.26 1.11
C ASP A 48 7.80 12.46 1.42
N GLU A 49 8.16 12.64 2.68
CA GLU A 49 9.14 13.63 3.14
C GLU A 49 10.30 12.91 3.82
N VAL A 50 11.53 13.19 3.39
CA VAL A 50 12.73 12.63 4.02
C VAL A 50 13.12 13.52 5.20
N LEU A 51 12.96 13.00 6.42
CA LEU A 51 13.41 13.65 7.64
C LEU A 51 14.87 13.28 7.90
N ASP A 52 15.77 14.27 7.90
CA ASP A 52 17.17 14.07 8.26
C ASP A 52 17.35 14.19 9.78
N VAL A 53 17.80 13.12 10.43
CA VAL A 53 18.02 13.07 11.87
C VAL A 53 19.50 12.95 12.12
N ASN A 54 20.12 14.07 12.50
CA ASN A 54 21.54 14.09 12.83
C ASN A 54 21.83 13.27 14.09
N MET A 55 22.78 12.34 13.99
CA MET A 55 23.29 11.58 15.14
C MET A 55 24.14 12.52 16.01
N VAL A 56 23.67 12.81 17.22
CA VAL A 56 24.45 13.56 18.22
C VAL A 56 25.02 12.60 19.26
N GLN A 57 26.31 12.73 19.55
CA GLN A 57 27.01 12.01 20.61
C GLN A 57 27.30 13.00 21.76
N ARG A 58 26.97 12.62 23.00
CA ARG A 58 27.36 13.36 24.21
C ARG A 58 28.75 12.94 24.69
#